data_AF-A0A8S9WMM3-F1
#
_entry.id   AF-A0A8S9WMM3-F1
#
_cell.length_a   1.000
_cell.length_b   1.000
_cell.length_c   1.000
_cell.angle_alpha   90.00
_cell.angle_beta   90.00
_cell.angle_gamma   90.00
#
_symmetry.space_group_name_H-M   'P 1'
#
loop_
_entity.id
_entity.type
_entity.pdbx_description
1 polymer ?
#
loop_
_entity_poly.entity_id
_entity_poly.type
_entity_poly.pdbx_seq_one_letter_code
_entity_poly.pdbx_strand_id
1 'polypeptide(L)'
;MRTCGCPDDTPVVKANNVIKDEFVKYGHTMILVQADDIRTPEVLGAMAEIQEGVENVPRVVAVSSIASLLNQVPDDKNVIEHKIAALPFDLRRQYVINDYTKGLMLIKIDGEMDGNELVVLLEEIKDVLDYVEMPGDVVFVPAGMDVVGSQIEEIMDKDKVQSVLLSLVLVIILLFLALRSFMGIILALLPVLLTIIFAMGTMGFLGIPEGFLTLMIPTLL
;
A
#
# COMPACT_ATOMS: atom_id res chain seq x y z
N MET A 1 2.10 -10.48 8.32
CA MET A 1 3.43 -10.39 8.98
C MET A 1 3.39 -10.85 10.44
N ARG A 2 4.32 -11.73 10.86
CA ARG A 2 4.62 -11.97 12.30
C ARG A 2 5.24 -10.69 12.85
N THR A 3 4.77 -10.22 14.00
CA THR A 3 5.27 -8.99 14.64
C THR A 3 6.74 -9.17 15.00
N CYS A 4 7.61 -8.46 14.30
CA CYS A 4 9.06 -8.53 14.52
C CYS A 4 9.38 -8.20 16.00
N GLY A 5 9.88 -9.20 16.74
CA GLY A 5 10.60 -9.00 18.00
C GLY A 5 9.85 -9.30 19.31
N CYS A 6 8.54 -9.63 19.28
CA CYS A 6 7.80 -10.00 20.48
C CYS A 6 7.64 -11.54 20.57
N PRO A 7 7.86 -12.19 21.73
CA PRO A 7 7.60 -13.62 21.86
C PRO A 7 6.13 -13.95 21.58
N ASP A 8 5.89 -14.92 20.70
CA ASP A 8 4.54 -15.33 20.24
C ASP A 8 3.62 -15.79 21.39
N ASP A 9 4.20 -16.17 22.53
CA ASP A 9 3.48 -16.69 23.69
C ASP A 9 2.97 -15.61 24.66
N THR A 10 3.29 -14.34 24.39
CA THR A 10 2.78 -13.26 25.25
C THR A 10 1.26 -13.14 25.14
N PRO A 11 0.55 -12.83 26.24
CA PRO A 11 -0.88 -12.56 26.22
C PRO A 11 -1.28 -11.49 25.20
N VAL A 12 -0.39 -10.53 24.94
CA VAL A 12 -0.58 -9.44 23.99
C VAL A 12 -0.58 -9.95 22.55
N VAL A 13 0.36 -10.82 22.16
CA VAL A 13 0.41 -11.37 20.80
C VAL A 13 -0.78 -12.28 20.53
N LYS A 14 -1.17 -13.13 21.50
CA LYS A 14 -2.37 -13.96 21.38
C LYS A 14 -3.65 -13.13 21.24
N ALA A 15 -3.81 -12.09 22.06
CA ALA A 15 -4.95 -11.18 21.94
C ALA A 15 -4.98 -10.48 20.57
N ASN A 16 -3.80 -10.05 20.07
CA ASN A 16 -3.69 -9.41 18.77
C ASN A 16 -4.01 -10.37 17.61
N ASN A 17 -3.59 -11.64 17.70
CA ASN A 17 -3.93 -12.65 16.71
C ASN A 17 -5.44 -12.92 16.67
N VAL A 18 -6.10 -13.01 17.83
CA VAL A 18 -7.57 -13.14 17.88
C VAL A 18 -8.26 -11.91 17.27
N ILE A 19 -7.80 -10.70 17.59
CA ILE A 19 -8.34 -9.46 16.98
C ILE A 19 -8.17 -9.50 15.46
N LYS A 20 -7.00 -9.91 14.99
CA LYS A 20 -6.69 -10.00 13.57
C LYS A 20 -7.56 -11.02 12.85
N ASP A 21 -7.63 -12.24 13.37
CA ASP A 21 -8.31 -13.36 12.71
C ASP A 21 -9.84 -13.24 12.78
N GLU A 22 -10.39 -12.68 13.86
CA GLU A 22 -11.84 -12.62 14.06
C GLU A 22 -12.45 -11.25 13.75
N PHE A 23 -11.74 -10.15 13.99
CA PHE A 23 -12.30 -8.78 13.96
C PHE A 23 -11.72 -7.90 12.84
N VAL A 24 -10.45 -8.06 12.47
CA VAL A 24 -9.77 -7.25 11.44
C VAL A 24 -9.50 -8.11 10.20
N LYS A 25 -10.57 -8.72 9.67
CA LYS A 25 -10.51 -9.51 8.43
C LYS A 25 -10.30 -8.67 7.16
N TYR A 26 -10.38 -7.35 7.28
CA TYR A 26 -10.42 -6.47 6.13
C TYR A 26 -9.35 -5.39 6.18
N GLY A 27 -8.57 -5.29 5.10
CA GLY A 27 -7.72 -4.13 4.81
C GLY A 27 -8.56 -2.91 4.43
N HIS A 28 -8.00 -1.72 4.61
CA HIS A 28 -8.66 -0.47 4.25
C HIS A 28 -7.68 0.41 3.48
N THR A 29 -7.96 0.66 2.20
CA THR A 29 -7.30 1.73 1.45
C THR A 29 -8.28 2.87 1.25
N MET A 30 -7.78 4.06 0.92
CA MET A 30 -8.62 5.24 0.80
C MET A 30 -8.35 5.95 -0.52
N ILE A 31 -9.34 6.70 -1.01
CA ILE A 31 -9.16 7.65 -2.10
C ILE A 31 -9.63 9.01 -1.58
N LEU A 32 -8.74 9.98 -1.63
CA LEU A 32 -9.06 11.37 -1.37
C LEU A 32 -9.71 11.97 -2.63
N VAL A 33 -10.85 12.61 -2.45
CA VAL A 33 -11.55 13.38 -3.48
C VAL A 33 -11.39 14.86 -3.17
N GLN A 34 -10.89 15.65 -4.10
CA GLN A 34 -10.74 17.09 -3.94
C GLN A 34 -11.49 17.83 -5.06
N ALA A 35 -12.36 18.74 -4.67
CA ALA A 35 -13.18 19.56 -5.55
C ALA A 35 -13.48 20.92 -4.91
N ASP A 36 -13.99 21.88 -5.68
CA ASP A 36 -14.48 23.15 -5.12
C ASP A 36 -15.69 22.94 -4.18
N ASP A 37 -16.61 22.05 -4.56
CA ASP A 37 -17.71 21.57 -3.71
C ASP A 37 -18.07 20.15 -4.12
N ILE A 38 -17.84 19.17 -3.24
CA ILE A 38 -18.12 17.77 -3.53
C ILE A 38 -19.62 17.44 -3.60
N ARG A 39 -20.50 18.37 -3.21
CA ARG A 39 -21.96 18.17 -3.16
C ARG A 39 -22.65 18.46 -4.49
N THR A 40 -21.89 18.52 -5.58
CA THR A 40 -22.42 18.69 -6.92
C THR A 40 -22.83 17.33 -7.51
N PRO A 41 -23.93 17.25 -8.28
CA PRO A 41 -24.38 16.01 -8.94
C PRO A 41 -23.28 15.35 -9.76
N GLU A 42 -22.46 16.15 -10.45
CA GLU A 42 -21.38 15.66 -11.32
C GLU A 42 -20.31 14.93 -10.51
N VAL A 43 -19.80 15.56 -9.43
CA VAL A 43 -18.81 14.94 -8.53
C VAL A 43 -19.35 13.67 -7.87
N LEU A 44 -20.57 13.70 -7.34
CA LEU A 44 -21.17 12.54 -6.68
C LEU A 44 -21.49 11.42 -7.67
N GLY A 45 -21.84 11.77 -8.91
CA GLY A 45 -22.00 10.84 -10.02
C GLY A 45 -20.69 10.13 -10.35
N ALA A 46 -19.60 10.89 -10.52
CA ALA A 46 -18.28 10.33 -10.72
C ALA A 46 -17.82 9.44 -9.55
N MET A 47 -18.11 9.84 -8.31
CA MET A 47 -17.84 9.01 -7.12
C MET A 47 -18.63 7.69 -7.15
N ALA A 48 -19.88 7.71 -7.61
CA ALA A 48 -20.71 6.51 -7.73
C ALA A 48 -20.22 5.58 -8.84
N GLU A 49 -19.80 6.13 -9.98
CA GLU A 49 -19.23 5.37 -11.10
C GLU A 49 -17.88 4.74 -10.71
N ILE A 50 -16.99 5.50 -10.07
CA ILE A 50 -15.73 4.98 -9.52
C ILE A 50 -16.01 3.89 -8.49
N GLN A 51 -17.01 4.08 -7.62
CA GLN A 51 -17.42 3.05 -6.66
C GLN A 51 -17.81 1.75 -7.38
N GLU A 52 -18.66 1.80 -8.40
CA GLU A 52 -19.07 0.62 -9.15
C GLU A 52 -17.89 -0.05 -9.88
N GLY A 53 -17.00 0.75 -10.49
CA GLY A 53 -15.80 0.24 -11.15
C GLY A 53 -14.84 -0.45 -10.17
N VAL A 54 -14.59 0.17 -9.02
CA VAL A 54 -13.68 -0.36 -8.00
C VAL A 54 -14.27 -1.57 -7.27
N GLU A 55 -15.59 -1.64 -7.06
CA GLU A 55 -16.24 -2.82 -6.48
C GLU A 55 -16.15 -4.07 -7.38
N ASN A 56 -15.94 -3.91 -8.69
CA ASN A 56 -15.71 -5.01 -9.62
C ASN A 56 -14.26 -5.54 -9.61
N VAL A 57 -13.34 -4.84 -8.93
CA VAL A 57 -11.93 -5.24 -8.85
C VAL A 57 -11.79 -6.44 -7.90
N PRO A 58 -11.04 -7.50 -8.27
CA PRO A 58 -10.84 -8.66 -7.41
C PRO A 58 -10.37 -8.28 -6.00
N ARG A 59 -10.98 -8.91 -4.98
CA ARG A 59 -10.71 -8.70 -3.53
C ARG A 59 -11.21 -7.38 -2.93
N VAL A 60 -11.77 -6.47 -3.72
CA VAL A 60 -12.54 -5.36 -3.13
C VAL A 60 -13.87 -5.91 -2.61
N VAL A 61 -14.17 -5.65 -1.35
CA VAL A 61 -15.39 -6.12 -0.66
C VAL A 61 -16.49 -5.09 -0.75
N ALA A 62 -16.15 -3.82 -0.58
CA ALA A 62 -17.09 -2.71 -0.64
C ALA A 62 -16.34 -1.39 -0.77
N VAL A 63 -16.97 -0.41 -1.42
CA VAL A 63 -16.53 0.98 -1.39
C VAL A 63 -17.58 1.80 -0.64
N SER A 64 -17.13 2.59 0.33
CA SER A 64 -17.99 3.45 1.16
C SER A 64 -17.58 4.90 0.98
N SER A 65 -18.54 5.73 0.60
CA SER A 65 -18.35 7.16 0.41
C SER A 65 -19.58 7.94 0.87
N ILE A 66 -19.51 9.27 0.82
CA ILE A 66 -20.69 10.11 1.04
C ILE A 66 -21.79 9.84 0.00
N ALA A 67 -21.43 9.46 -1.23
CA ALA A 67 -22.39 9.12 -2.28
C ALA A 67 -23.17 7.84 -1.93
N SER A 68 -22.51 6.85 -1.33
CA SER A 68 -23.16 5.59 -0.90
C SER A 68 -24.26 5.84 0.15
N LEU A 69 -24.11 6.88 0.98
CA LEU A 69 -25.11 7.24 2.01
C LEU A 69 -26.39 7.86 1.42
N LEU A 70 -26.35 8.33 0.17
CA LEU A 70 -27.48 8.99 -0.46
C LEU A 70 -28.46 8.01 -1.14
N ASN A 71 -28.12 6.71 -1.19
CA ASN A 71 -28.77 5.60 -1.92
C ASN A 71 -28.86 5.80 -3.45
N GLN A 72 -29.20 7.01 -3.89
CA GLN A 72 -29.21 7.45 -5.28
C GLN A 72 -28.82 8.93 -5.30
N VAL A 73 -27.83 9.27 -6.13
CA VAL A 73 -27.37 10.65 -6.34
C VAL A 73 -28.48 11.42 -7.07
N PRO A 74 -29.12 12.42 -6.46
CA PRO A 74 -30.08 13.29 -7.12
C PRO A 74 -29.40 14.23 -8.14
N ASP A 75 -30.12 14.61 -9.19
CA ASP A 75 -29.63 15.58 -10.19
C ASP A 75 -29.63 17.04 -9.68
N ASP A 76 -30.34 17.33 -8.58
CA ASP A 76 -30.45 18.68 -8.02
C ASP A 76 -29.51 18.85 -6.82
N LYS A 77 -28.58 19.80 -6.94
CA LYS A 77 -27.63 20.20 -5.89
C LYS A 77 -28.33 20.54 -4.58
N ASN A 78 -29.45 21.26 -4.60
CA ASN A 78 -30.14 21.67 -3.37
C ASN A 78 -30.66 20.46 -2.57
N VAL A 79 -31.09 19.41 -3.28
CA VAL A 79 -31.56 18.17 -2.68
C VAL A 79 -30.40 17.40 -2.07
N ILE A 80 -29.25 17.37 -2.74
CA ILE A 80 -28.00 16.79 -2.22
C ILE A 80 -27.60 17.49 -0.93
N GLU A 81 -27.55 18.81 -0.92
CA GLU A 81 -27.15 19.59 0.26
C GLU A 81 -28.06 19.32 1.46
N HIS A 82 -29.38 19.27 1.25
CA HIS A 82 -30.33 18.96 2.32
C HIS A 82 -30.17 17.53 2.83
N LYS A 83 -30.01 16.55 1.95
CA LYS A 83 -29.79 15.15 2.36
C LYS A 83 -28.50 14.99 3.15
N ILE A 84 -27.39 15.58 2.68
CA ILE A 84 -26.11 15.53 3.38
C ILE A 84 -26.16 16.25 4.72
N ALA A 85 -26.85 17.40 4.80
CA ALA A 85 -27.03 18.12 6.06
C ALA A 85 -27.93 17.37 7.06
N ALA A 86 -28.85 16.54 6.57
CA ALA A 86 -29.70 15.69 7.41
C ALA A 86 -28.99 14.45 7.97
N LEU A 87 -27.81 14.09 7.45
CA LEU A 87 -27.03 12.97 7.97
C LEU A 87 -26.51 13.27 9.38
N PRO A 88 -26.42 12.25 10.25
CA PRO A 88 -25.75 12.37 11.54
C PRO A 88 -24.34 12.94 11.37
N PHE A 89 -23.98 13.87 12.26
CA PHE A 89 -22.71 14.59 12.21
C PHE A 89 -21.49 13.66 12.14
N ASP A 90 -21.53 12.58 12.92
CA ASP A 90 -20.43 11.60 13.03
C ASP A 90 -20.21 10.84 11.71
N LEU A 91 -21.29 10.44 11.03
CA LEU A 91 -21.21 9.75 9.74
C LEU A 91 -20.71 10.69 8.64
N ARG A 92 -21.21 11.93 8.61
CA ARG A 92 -20.78 12.92 7.62
C ARG A 92 -19.29 13.24 7.75
N ARG A 93 -18.78 13.41 8.98
CA ARG A 93 -17.36 13.71 9.23
C ARG A 93 -16.41 12.57 8.88
N GLN A 94 -16.91 11.34 8.79
CA GLN A 94 -16.10 10.21 8.35
C GLN A 94 -15.73 10.30 6.86
N TYR A 95 -16.57 10.94 6.05
CA TYR A 95 -16.41 11.00 4.60
C TYR A 95 -16.17 12.40 4.04
N VAL A 96 -16.47 13.47 4.78
CA VAL A 96 -16.46 14.84 4.26
C VAL A 96 -15.96 15.82 5.30
N ILE A 97 -15.13 16.78 4.88
CA ILE A 97 -14.67 17.87 5.74
C ILE A 97 -15.71 19.01 5.82
N ASN A 98 -15.63 19.85 6.85
CA ASN A 98 -16.70 20.84 7.14
C ASN A 98 -16.93 21.87 6.02
N ASP A 99 -15.93 22.14 5.18
CA ASP A 99 -16.03 23.10 4.07
C ASP A 99 -16.50 22.46 2.75
N TYR A 100 -16.74 21.15 2.73
CA TYR A 100 -17.17 20.37 1.56
C TYR A 100 -16.20 20.40 0.36
N THR A 101 -14.95 20.81 0.55
CA THR A 101 -13.94 20.81 -0.52
C THR A 101 -13.22 19.47 -0.67
N LYS A 102 -13.32 18.60 0.35
CA LYS A 102 -12.68 17.27 0.33
C LYS A 102 -13.63 16.19 0.80
N GLY A 103 -13.64 15.10 0.04
CA GLY A 103 -14.32 13.86 0.34
C GLY A 103 -13.32 12.72 0.52
N LEU A 104 -13.76 11.66 1.20
CA LEU A 104 -13.03 10.43 1.37
C LEU A 104 -13.88 9.27 0.86
N MET A 105 -13.28 8.41 0.04
CA MET A 105 -13.82 7.10 -0.29
C MET A 105 -12.98 6.05 0.44
N LEU A 106 -13.64 5.20 1.20
CA LEU A 106 -13.03 4.10 1.94
C LEU A 106 -13.26 2.81 1.16
N ILE A 107 -12.18 2.14 0.79
CA ILE A 107 -12.22 0.87 0.07
C ILE A 107 -11.87 -0.23 1.06
N LYS A 108 -12.84 -1.13 1.24
CA LYS A 108 -12.71 -2.30 2.11
C LYS A 108 -12.19 -3.47 1.27
N ILE A 109 -11.08 -4.05 1.69
CA ILE A 109 -10.38 -5.13 0.96
C ILE A 109 -10.47 -6.41 1.77
N ASP A 110 -10.65 -7.55 1.11
CA ASP A 110 -10.68 -8.86 1.77
C ASP A 110 -9.27 -9.31 2.14
N GLY A 111 -9.02 -9.54 3.43
CA GLY A 111 -7.75 -9.99 3.95
C GLY A 111 -6.66 -8.92 4.09
N GLU A 112 -5.50 -9.37 4.56
CA GLU A 112 -4.24 -8.60 4.46
C GLU A 112 -3.63 -8.87 3.08
N MET A 113 -3.09 -7.83 2.46
CA MET A 113 -2.32 -7.95 1.23
C MET A 113 -0.84 -7.85 1.53
N ASP A 114 -0.05 -8.61 0.78
CA ASP A 114 1.39 -8.37 0.70
C ASP A 114 1.68 -7.11 -0.13
N GLY A 115 2.87 -6.54 0.02
CA GLY A 115 3.28 -5.30 -0.66
C GLY A 115 3.07 -5.35 -2.18
N ASN A 116 3.45 -6.46 -2.82
CA ASN A 116 3.27 -6.65 -4.26
C ASN A 116 1.79 -6.77 -4.67
N GLU A 117 0.98 -7.45 -3.86
CA GLU A 117 -0.46 -7.59 -4.14
C GLU A 117 -1.20 -6.26 -3.98
N LEU A 118 -0.75 -5.42 -3.05
CA LEU A 118 -1.26 -4.08 -2.87
C LEU A 118 -0.89 -3.18 -4.05
N VAL A 119 0.33 -3.29 -4.58
CA VAL A 119 0.76 -2.53 -5.79
C VAL A 119 -0.15 -2.87 -6.97
N VAL A 120 -0.41 -4.15 -7.24
CA VAL A 120 -1.30 -4.59 -8.33
C VAL A 120 -2.72 -4.04 -8.14
N LEU A 121 -3.25 -4.11 -6.91
CA LEU A 121 -4.58 -3.56 -6.63
C LEU A 121 -4.64 -2.04 -6.87
N LEU A 122 -3.60 -1.31 -6.46
CA LEU A 122 -3.54 0.15 -6.67
C LEU A 122 -3.43 0.51 -8.15
N GLU A 123 -2.75 -0.30 -8.95
CA GLU A 123 -2.69 -0.14 -10.40
C GLU A 123 -4.07 -0.39 -11.05
N GLU A 124 -4.78 -1.45 -10.65
CA GLU A 124 -6.15 -1.72 -11.12
C GLU A 124 -7.14 -0.61 -10.72
N ILE A 125 -7.04 -0.09 -9.49
CA ILE A 125 -7.85 1.06 -9.04
C ILE A 125 -7.52 2.30 -9.88
N LYS A 126 -6.24 2.53 -10.18
CA LYS A 126 -5.82 3.67 -11.00
C LYS A 126 -6.35 3.57 -12.43
N ASP A 127 -6.33 2.37 -13.02
CA ASP A 127 -6.90 2.14 -14.35
C ASP A 127 -8.40 2.46 -14.39
N VAL A 128 -9.14 2.14 -13.32
CA VAL A 128 -10.56 2.53 -13.18
C VAL A 128 -10.69 4.06 -13.09
N LEU A 129 -9.85 4.73 -12.31
CA LEU A 129 -9.86 6.19 -12.19
C LEU A 129 -9.54 6.89 -13.52
N ASP A 130 -8.67 6.31 -14.34
CA ASP A 130 -8.29 6.85 -15.66
C ASP A 130 -9.39 6.63 -16.72
N TYR A 131 -10.32 5.69 -16.49
CA TYR A 131 -11.44 5.42 -17.40
C TYR A 131 -12.66 6.33 -17.20
N VAL A 132 -12.87 6.81 -15.97
CA VAL A 132 -14.01 7.66 -15.62
C VAL A 132 -13.73 9.11 -16.05
N GLU A 133 -14.66 9.72 -16.80
CA GLU A 133 -14.55 11.13 -17.17
C GLU A 133 -14.65 12.02 -15.92
N MET A 134 -13.54 12.64 -15.53
CA MET A 134 -13.51 13.52 -14.35
C MET A 134 -14.23 14.84 -14.67
N PRO A 135 -15.29 15.19 -13.92
CA PRO A 135 -16.02 16.42 -14.16
C PRO A 135 -15.22 17.64 -13.65
N GLY A 136 -14.78 18.52 -14.56
CA GLY A 136 -14.10 19.77 -14.19
C GLY A 136 -12.68 19.56 -13.62
N ASP A 137 -12.33 20.34 -12.59
CA ASP A 137 -11.01 20.31 -11.92
C ASP A 137 -10.95 19.35 -10.72
N VAL A 138 -11.77 18.29 -10.72
CA VAL A 138 -11.85 17.34 -9.60
C VAL A 138 -10.65 16.38 -9.63
N VAL A 139 -10.02 16.18 -8.48
CA VAL A 139 -8.86 15.30 -8.36
C VAL A 139 -9.17 14.13 -7.44
N PHE A 140 -8.96 12.91 -7.94
CA PHE A 140 -9.03 11.67 -7.18
C PHE A 140 -7.60 11.17 -6.92
N VAL A 141 -7.23 11.02 -5.65
CA VAL A 141 -5.88 10.58 -5.25
C VAL A 141 -5.97 9.37 -4.34
N PRO A 142 -5.45 8.20 -4.75
CA PRO A 142 -5.27 7.07 -3.86
C PRO A 142 -4.40 7.48 -2.66
N ALA A 143 -4.89 7.28 -1.45
CA ALA A 143 -4.26 7.73 -0.22
C ALA A 143 -4.37 6.68 0.89
N GLY A 144 -3.38 6.61 1.78
CA GLY A 144 -3.36 5.66 2.89
C GLY A 144 -1.94 5.27 3.28
N MET A 145 -1.75 4.79 4.51
CA MET A 145 -0.45 4.31 4.96
C MET A 145 0.04 3.12 4.13
N ASP A 146 -0.88 2.30 3.64
CA ASP A 146 -0.58 1.17 2.76
C ASP A 146 -0.05 1.67 1.40
N VAL A 147 -0.67 2.70 0.81
CA VAL A 147 -0.23 3.33 -0.46
C VAL A 147 1.13 4.02 -0.33
N VAL A 148 1.42 4.59 0.84
CA VAL A 148 2.74 5.16 1.14
C VAL A 148 3.75 4.05 1.35
N GLY A 149 3.37 2.98 2.05
CA GLY A 149 4.19 1.80 2.28
C GLY A 149 4.62 1.13 0.97
N SER A 150 3.67 0.89 0.05
CA SER A 150 3.95 0.28 -1.25
C SER A 150 4.88 1.14 -2.11
N GLN A 151 4.69 2.47 -2.11
CA GLN A 151 5.60 3.38 -2.82
C GLN A 151 7.00 3.38 -2.21
N ILE A 152 7.12 3.31 -0.88
CA ILE A 152 8.41 3.18 -0.21
C ILE A 152 9.07 1.86 -0.62
N GLU A 153 8.32 0.75 -0.63
CA GLU A 153 8.84 -0.57 -1.04
C GLU A 153 9.30 -0.56 -2.50
N GLU A 154 8.53 0.03 -3.42
CA GLU A 154 8.92 0.11 -4.84
C GLU A 154 10.22 0.93 -5.03
N ILE A 155 10.35 2.06 -4.34
CA ILE A 155 11.57 2.88 -4.35
C ILE A 155 12.73 2.07 -3.76
N MET A 156 12.52 1.41 -2.63
CA MET A 156 13.54 0.59 -1.98
C MET A 156 14.00 -0.57 -2.87
N ASP A 157 13.11 -1.22 -3.61
CA ASP A 157 13.46 -2.34 -4.49
C ASP A 157 14.28 -1.89 -5.70
N LYS A 158 13.95 -0.73 -6.29
CA LYS A 158 14.76 -0.13 -7.35
C LYS A 158 16.16 0.27 -6.84
N ASP A 159 16.24 0.83 -5.64
CA ASP A 159 17.51 1.28 -5.05
C ASP A 159 18.40 0.11 -4.58
N LYS A 160 17.81 -1.00 -4.12
CA LYS A 160 18.55 -2.21 -3.71
C LYS A 160 19.44 -2.74 -4.84
N VAL A 161 18.87 -2.95 -6.03
CA VAL A 161 19.60 -3.58 -7.14
C VAL A 161 20.74 -2.69 -7.62
N GLN A 162 20.48 -1.39 -7.78
CA GLN A 162 21.50 -0.45 -8.24
C GLN A 162 22.63 -0.30 -7.21
N SER A 163 22.30 -0.20 -5.93
CA SER A 163 23.27 -0.06 -4.86
C SER A 163 24.16 -1.30 -4.72
N VAL A 164 23.58 -2.51 -4.79
CA VAL A 164 24.32 -3.77 -4.74
C VAL A 164 25.24 -3.95 -5.94
N LEU A 165 24.77 -3.60 -7.15
CA LEU A 165 25.61 -3.70 -8.34
C LEU A 165 26.79 -2.73 -8.27
N LEU A 166 26.56 -1.49 -7.83
CA LEU A 166 27.60 -0.48 -7.68
C LEU A 166 28.63 -0.88 -6.60
N SER A 167 28.17 -1.40 -5.46
CA SER A 167 29.06 -1.85 -4.38
C SER A 167 29.90 -3.05 -4.83
N LEU A 168 29.31 -4.02 -5.53
CA LEU A 168 30.01 -5.18 -6.07
C LEU A 168 31.15 -4.77 -7.01
N VAL A 169 30.90 -3.83 -7.92
CA VAL A 169 31.93 -3.31 -8.84
C VAL A 169 33.06 -2.65 -8.06
N LEU A 170 32.75 -1.83 -7.06
CA LEU A 170 33.74 -1.19 -6.20
C LEU A 170 34.60 -2.20 -5.43
N VAL A 171 33.99 -3.23 -4.85
CA VAL A 171 34.68 -4.30 -4.13
C VAL A 171 35.61 -5.07 -5.06
N ILE A 172 35.15 -5.42 -6.26
CA ILE A 172 35.97 -6.11 -7.27
C ILE A 172 37.18 -5.25 -7.66
N ILE A 173 37.01 -3.95 -7.85
CA ILE A 173 38.11 -3.02 -8.16
C ILE A 173 39.12 -2.96 -7.01
N LEU A 174 38.65 -2.82 -5.77
CA LEU A 174 39.50 -2.80 -4.58
C LEU A 174 40.29 -4.10 -4.41
N LEU A 175 39.62 -5.25 -4.56
CA LEU A 175 40.26 -6.57 -4.51
C LEU A 175 41.26 -6.74 -5.66
N PHE A 176 40.95 -6.26 -6.86
CA PHE A 176 41.88 -6.27 -7.99
C PHE A 176 43.12 -5.43 -7.69
N LEU A 177 42.99 -4.23 -7.11
CA LEU A 177 44.14 -3.42 -6.71
C LEU A 177 44.98 -4.09 -5.60
N ALA A 178 44.33 -4.73 -4.63
CA ALA A 178 45.00 -5.34 -3.48
C ALA A 178 45.72 -6.63 -3.84
N LEU A 179 45.07 -7.52 -4.60
CA LEU A 179 45.58 -8.86 -4.90
C LEU A 179 46.31 -8.93 -6.25
N ARG A 180 46.07 -7.97 -7.15
CA ARG A 180 46.63 -7.88 -8.53
C ARG A 180 46.57 -9.17 -9.34
N SER A 181 45.67 -10.08 -8.97
CA SER A 181 45.54 -11.42 -9.52
C SER A 181 44.06 -11.79 -9.58
N PHE A 182 43.57 -12.11 -10.78
CA PHE A 182 42.20 -12.57 -10.98
C PHE A 182 41.87 -13.82 -10.15
N MET A 183 42.82 -14.72 -9.97
CA MET A 183 42.64 -15.92 -9.14
C MET A 183 42.51 -15.55 -7.66
N GLY A 184 43.23 -14.53 -7.20
CA GLY A 184 43.12 -14.01 -5.83
C GLY A 184 41.74 -13.43 -5.53
N ILE A 185 41.14 -12.72 -6.50
CA ILE A 185 39.80 -12.15 -6.36
C ILE A 185 38.74 -13.25 -6.25
N ILE A 186 38.82 -14.27 -7.10
CA ILE A 186 37.87 -15.40 -7.06
C ILE A 186 37.97 -16.12 -5.72
N LEU A 187 39.19 -16.40 -5.24
CA LEU A 187 39.40 -17.05 -3.95
C LEU A 187 38.92 -16.21 -2.76
N ALA A 188 38.95 -14.88 -2.86
CA ALA A 188 38.44 -13.98 -1.83
C ALA A 188 36.90 -13.85 -1.86
N LEU A 189 36.28 -13.86 -3.05
CA LEU A 189 34.82 -13.78 -3.19
C LEU A 189 34.11 -15.09 -2.86
N LEU A 190 34.75 -16.23 -3.12
CA LEU A 190 34.17 -17.55 -2.92
C LEU A 190 33.63 -17.77 -1.49
N PRO A 191 34.40 -17.51 -0.40
CA PRO A 191 33.88 -17.66 0.96
C PRO A 191 32.74 -16.69 1.27
N VAL A 192 32.79 -15.44 0.77
CA VAL A 192 31.73 -14.44 0.98
C VAL A 192 30.42 -14.90 0.33
N LEU A 193 30.47 -15.31 -0.94
CA LEU A 193 29.30 -15.85 -1.64
C LEU A 193 28.75 -17.09 -0.94
N LEU A 194 29.63 -17.98 -0.47
CA LEU A 194 29.22 -19.17 0.27
C LEU A 194 28.48 -18.80 1.57
N THR A 195 28.96 -17.80 2.30
CA THR A 195 28.29 -17.33 3.54
C THR A 195 26.93 -16.70 3.26
N ILE A 196 26.80 -15.91 2.19
CA ILE A 196 25.52 -15.29 1.80
C ILE A 196 24.51 -16.37 1.41
N ILE A 197 24.92 -17.30 0.53
CA ILE A 197 24.05 -18.41 0.09
C ILE A 197 23.63 -19.26 1.29
N PHE A 198 24.54 -19.53 2.23
CA PHE A 198 24.22 -20.32 3.41
C PHE A 198 23.30 -19.56 4.38
N ALA A 199 23.53 -18.26 4.61
CA ALA A 199 22.69 -17.43 5.45
C ALA A 199 21.27 -17.28 4.87
N MET A 200 21.14 -16.88 3.60
CA MET A 200 19.85 -16.73 2.93
C MET A 200 19.16 -18.09 2.74
N GLY A 201 19.91 -19.13 2.37
CA GLY A 201 19.38 -20.47 2.18
C GLY A 201 18.85 -21.10 3.48
N THR A 202 19.52 -20.86 4.62
CA THR A 202 19.02 -21.31 5.92
C THR A 202 17.78 -20.53 6.35
N MET A 203 17.71 -19.22 6.10
CA MET A 203 16.51 -18.42 6.36
C MET A 203 15.32 -18.87 5.52
N GLY A 204 15.52 -19.10 4.22
CA GLY A 204 14.51 -19.62 3.31
C GLY A 204 14.03 -21.02 3.71
N PHE A 205 14.95 -21.90 4.14
CA PHE A 205 14.60 -23.24 4.63
C PHE A 205 13.81 -23.21 5.95
N LEU A 206 14.13 -22.27 6.85
CA LEU A 206 13.44 -22.09 8.13
C LEU A 206 12.13 -21.28 8.00
N GLY A 207 11.82 -20.77 6.81
CA GLY A 207 10.62 -19.96 6.56
C GLY A 207 10.60 -18.66 7.39
N ILE A 208 11.77 -18.11 7.71
CA ILE A 208 11.88 -16.86 8.45
C ILE A 208 11.55 -15.73 7.47
N PRO A 209 10.47 -14.94 7.69
CA PRO A 209 10.12 -13.85 6.80
C PRO A 209 11.26 -12.82 6.77
N GLU A 210 11.58 -12.33 5.58
CA GLU A 210 12.53 -11.24 5.43
C GLU A 210 11.96 -9.98 6.09
N GLY A 211 12.63 -9.50 7.12
CA GLY A 211 12.30 -8.25 7.80
C GLY A 211 13.29 -7.17 7.43
N PHE A 212 12.97 -5.92 7.78
CA PHE A 212 13.88 -4.78 7.60
C PHE A 212 15.29 -5.00 8.17
N LEU A 213 15.42 -5.78 9.25
CA LEU A 213 16.72 -6.12 9.85
C LEU A 213 17.54 -7.08 8.99
N THR A 214 16.88 -7.99 8.27
CA THR A 214 17.51 -8.99 7.42
C THR A 214 18.11 -8.36 6.16
N LEU A 215 17.51 -7.26 5.67
CA LEU A 215 18.01 -6.48 4.54
C LEU A 215 19.39 -5.84 4.79
N MET A 216 19.81 -5.68 6.06
CA MET A 216 21.12 -5.11 6.39
C MET A 216 22.26 -6.14 6.31
N ILE A 217 21.96 -7.43 6.45
CA ILE A 217 22.97 -8.50 6.52
C ILE A 217 23.84 -8.56 5.25
N PRO A 218 23.29 -8.52 4.02
CA PRO A 218 24.10 -8.60 2.82
C PRO A 218 25.01 -7.37 2.61
N THR A 219 24.69 -6.22 3.21
CA THR A 219 25.51 -5.01 3.11
C THR A 219 26.67 -4.96 4.11
N LEU A 220 26.59 -5.74 5.19
CA LEU A 220 27.62 -5.84 6.23
C LEU A 220 28.68 -6.92 5.93
N LEU A 221 28.38 -7.84 5.00
CA LEU A 221 29.23 -8.96 4.60
C LEU A 221 30.12 -8.63 3.40
#